data_AF-A0A949LBB9-F1
#
_entry.id   AF-A0A949LBB9-F1
#
_cell.length_a   1.000
_cell.length_b   1.000
_cell.length_c   1.000
_cell.angle_alpha   90.00
_cell.angle_beta   90.00
_cell.angle_gamma   90.00
#
_symmetry.space_group_name_H-M   'P 1'
#
loop_
_entity.id
_entity.type
_entity.pdbx_description
1 polymer ?
#
loop_
_entity_poly.entity_id
_entity_poly.type
_entity_poly.pdbx_seq_one_letter_code
_entity_poly.pdbx_strand_id
1 'polypeptide(L)'
;MTHSRNPFCSVPLALALCLLLAVPALAQLPEGFCYVADAVPGVALDVRYCTNHNFVGEPVDGYEAPRVILTVQAARALAGVQQALARFGLGLKVFDGYRPQRAVDHFVRWAADLDDTRMKAEFYPDVDKANLFRDGYIAAKSGHSRGSTVDLTIIGLTTGEALDMGTPFDFFGPASWPDSPAMPAQVRANRALLQGVMVSHGFRPLPEEWWHFTLEDEPFPGTYFDFPVR
;
A
#
# COMPACT_ATOMS: atom_id res chain seq x y z
N MET A 1 26.02 -35.93 80.72
CA MET A 1 25.38 -36.51 79.53
C MET A 1 23.89 -36.22 79.61
N THR A 2 23.38 -35.25 78.84
CA THR A 2 21.98 -35.15 78.39
C THR A 2 21.83 -33.88 77.54
N HIS A 3 21.21 -34.05 76.37
CA HIS A 3 21.03 -33.09 75.27
C HIS A 3 20.19 -31.84 75.61
N SER A 4 20.44 -30.72 74.90
CA SER A 4 19.36 -29.83 74.47
C SER A 4 19.73 -28.96 73.25
N ARG A 5 19.23 -29.42 72.09
CA ARG A 5 18.69 -28.75 70.89
C ARG A 5 19.09 -27.30 70.55
N ASN A 6 19.76 -27.15 69.40
CA ASN A 6 19.72 -25.94 68.55
C ASN A 6 18.43 -25.93 67.70
N PRO A 7 17.71 -24.80 67.54
CA PRO A 7 16.66 -24.69 66.54
C PRO A 7 17.27 -24.23 65.21
N PHE A 8 17.16 -25.07 64.18
CA PHE A 8 17.41 -24.65 62.81
C PHE A 8 16.28 -23.72 62.37
N CYS A 9 16.62 -22.44 62.13
CA CYS A 9 15.74 -21.49 61.47
C CYS A 9 16.03 -21.57 59.95
N SER A 10 15.20 -22.31 59.22
CA SER A 10 15.27 -22.38 57.76
C SER A 10 14.53 -21.19 57.16
N VAL A 11 15.27 -20.23 56.61
CA VAL A 11 14.74 -19.16 55.75
C VAL A 11 14.54 -19.76 54.35
N PRO A 12 13.33 -19.75 53.76
CA PRO A 12 13.17 -20.23 52.39
C PRO A 12 13.75 -19.17 51.44
N LEU A 13 14.71 -19.58 50.62
CA LEU A 13 15.24 -18.79 49.51
C LEU A 13 14.13 -18.68 48.45
N ALA A 14 13.41 -17.57 48.42
CA ALA A 14 12.43 -17.29 47.38
C ALA A 14 13.17 -17.11 46.05
N LEU A 15 13.07 -18.10 45.16
CA LEU A 15 13.54 -18.01 43.79
C LEU A 15 12.64 -16.99 43.07
N ALA A 16 13.11 -15.75 42.90
CA ALA A 16 12.45 -14.77 42.07
C ALA A 16 12.61 -15.20 40.60
N LEU A 17 11.59 -15.86 40.07
CA LEU A 17 11.48 -16.17 38.65
C LEU A 17 11.19 -14.87 37.90
N CYS A 18 12.24 -14.15 37.48
CA CYS A 18 12.11 -13.04 36.55
C CYS A 18 11.61 -13.59 35.20
N LEU A 19 10.31 -13.50 34.97
CA LEU A 19 9.71 -13.69 33.66
C LEU A 19 10.23 -12.56 32.75
N LEU A 20 11.26 -12.84 31.95
CA LEU A 20 11.66 -11.97 30.85
C LEU A 20 10.54 -12.00 29.81
N LEU A 21 9.61 -11.04 29.89
CA LEU A 21 8.67 -10.77 28.81
C LEU A 21 9.52 -10.31 27.62
N ALA A 22 9.71 -11.18 26.64
CA ALA A 22 10.28 -10.80 25.36
C ALA A 22 9.31 -9.80 24.72
N VAL A 23 9.63 -8.51 24.83
CA VAL A 23 8.93 -7.47 24.06
C VAL A 23 9.23 -7.81 22.60
N PRO A 24 8.21 -8.11 21.77
CA PRO A 24 8.47 -8.35 20.36
C PRO A 24 9.13 -7.09 19.81
N ALA A 25 10.33 -7.24 19.25
CA ALA A 25 10.95 -6.15 18.52
C ALA A 25 9.97 -5.77 17.40
N LEU A 26 9.38 -4.57 17.48
CA LEU A 26 8.68 -3.99 16.35
C LEU A 26 9.67 -4.03 15.19
N ALA A 27 9.34 -4.79 14.15
CA ALA A 27 10.21 -4.89 12.98
C ALA A 27 10.39 -3.47 12.43
N GLN A 28 11.61 -2.95 12.58
CA GLN A 28 11.93 -1.61 12.11
C GLN A 28 11.97 -1.63 10.59
N LEU A 29 11.31 -0.67 9.95
CA LEU A 29 11.37 -0.51 8.50
C LEU A 29 12.83 -0.29 8.06
N PRO A 30 13.20 -0.71 6.84
CA PRO A 30 14.51 -0.38 6.29
C PRO A 30 14.76 1.12 6.30
N GLU A 31 16.03 1.50 6.39
CA GLU A 31 16.43 2.91 6.36
C GLU A 31 15.88 3.60 5.10
N GLY A 32 15.35 4.81 5.28
CA GLY A 32 14.75 5.59 4.20
C GLY A 32 13.27 5.32 3.95
N PHE A 33 12.62 4.43 4.71
CA PHE A 33 11.18 4.15 4.64
C PHE A 33 10.43 4.62 5.88
N CYS A 34 9.15 4.92 5.71
CA CYS A 34 8.22 5.25 6.79
C CYS A 34 6.81 4.75 6.50
N TYR A 35 5.99 4.61 7.54
CA TYR A 35 4.56 4.41 7.38
C TYR A 35 3.88 5.73 6.95
N VAL A 36 2.99 5.65 5.96
CA VAL A 36 2.28 6.81 5.42
C VAL A 36 1.35 7.43 6.46
N ALA A 37 0.70 6.62 7.31
CA ALA A 37 -0.18 7.12 8.37
C ALA A 37 0.54 8.04 9.37
N ASP A 38 1.84 7.81 9.60
CA ASP A 38 2.65 8.62 10.52
C ASP A 38 3.14 9.91 9.84
N ALA A 39 3.47 9.83 8.55
CA ALA A 39 4.06 10.94 7.79
C ALA A 39 3.02 11.87 7.13
N VAL A 40 1.80 11.39 6.90
CA VAL A 40 0.72 12.10 6.19
C VAL A 40 -0.53 12.14 7.08
N PRO A 41 -0.63 13.11 8.02
CA PRO A 41 -1.76 13.19 8.94
C PRO A 41 -3.11 13.33 8.20
N GLY A 42 -4.10 12.53 8.62
CA GLY A 42 -5.45 12.58 8.06
C GLY A 42 -5.62 11.85 6.72
N VAL A 43 -4.60 11.12 6.24
CA VAL A 43 -4.74 10.20 5.10
C VAL A 43 -5.65 9.03 5.45
N ALA A 44 -6.55 8.67 4.55
CA ALA A 44 -7.32 7.43 4.65
C ALA A 44 -6.55 6.28 3.98
N LEU A 45 -6.68 5.08 4.52
CA LEU A 45 -6.06 3.87 3.95
C LEU A 45 -7.14 2.85 3.59
N ASP A 46 -6.98 2.21 2.44
CA ASP A 46 -7.81 1.10 1.97
C ASP A 46 -6.88 0.08 1.30
N VAL A 47 -6.04 -0.59 2.12
CA VAL A 47 -4.90 -1.41 1.67
C VAL A 47 -5.38 -2.69 0.98
N ARG A 48 -5.70 -2.60 -0.31
CA ARG A 48 -6.43 -3.62 -1.06
C ARG A 48 -5.76 -4.98 -1.10
N TYR A 49 -4.43 -4.99 -1.20
CA TYR A 49 -3.64 -6.21 -1.26
C TYR A 49 -3.50 -6.93 0.09
N CYS A 50 -3.92 -6.31 1.20
CA CYS A 50 -4.10 -6.99 2.48
C CYS A 50 -5.49 -7.65 2.62
N THR A 51 -6.32 -7.57 1.59
CA THR A 51 -7.73 -8.05 1.59
C THR A 51 -8.00 -8.92 0.36
N ASN A 52 -9.22 -9.44 0.24
CA ASN A 52 -9.64 -10.19 -0.95
C ASN A 52 -10.22 -9.29 -2.05
N HIS A 53 -10.40 -7.98 -1.83
CA HIS A 53 -10.98 -7.06 -2.81
C HIS A 53 -9.90 -6.41 -3.67
N ASN A 54 -9.27 -7.24 -4.51
CA ASN A 54 -8.28 -6.88 -5.52
C ASN A 54 -8.42 -7.85 -6.72
N PHE A 55 -7.70 -7.64 -7.83
CA PHE A 55 -7.85 -8.44 -9.04
C PHE A 55 -7.45 -9.93 -8.90
N VAL A 56 -6.66 -10.30 -7.88
CA VAL A 56 -6.31 -11.69 -7.57
C VAL A 56 -7.47 -12.39 -6.83
N GLY A 57 -8.18 -11.64 -5.98
CA GLY A 57 -9.32 -12.14 -5.20
C GLY A 57 -8.96 -12.79 -3.86
N GLU A 58 -7.73 -12.58 -3.39
CA GLU A 58 -7.21 -13.04 -2.10
C GLU A 58 -6.09 -12.11 -1.60
N PRO A 59 -5.67 -12.18 -0.32
CA PRO A 59 -4.59 -11.36 0.18
C PRO A 59 -3.29 -11.69 -0.53
N VAL A 60 -2.52 -10.66 -0.88
CA VAL A 60 -1.33 -10.81 -1.71
C VAL A 60 -0.11 -11.08 -0.83
N ASP A 61 0.69 -12.07 -1.21
CA ASP A 61 1.97 -12.39 -0.55
C ASP A 61 2.79 -11.14 -0.17
N GLY A 62 3.20 -11.06 1.09
CA GLY A 62 3.99 -9.95 1.62
C GLY A 62 3.19 -8.81 2.24
N TYR A 63 1.86 -8.75 2.06
CA TYR A 63 0.99 -7.85 2.80
C TYR A 63 0.51 -8.55 4.08
N GLU A 64 1.24 -8.35 5.17
CA GLU A 64 0.95 -8.98 6.48
C GLU A 64 0.13 -8.07 7.41
N ALA A 65 0.00 -6.77 7.07
CA ALA A 65 -0.81 -5.80 7.80
C ALA A 65 -1.42 -4.75 6.86
N PRO A 66 -2.57 -4.13 7.23
CA PRO A 66 -3.20 -3.06 6.47
C PRO A 66 -2.48 -1.72 6.73
N ARG A 67 -1.21 -1.66 6.30
CA ARG A 67 -0.33 -0.50 6.39
C ARG A 67 0.12 -0.10 4.99
N VAL A 68 0.42 1.18 4.82
CA VAL A 68 1.08 1.69 3.61
C VAL A 68 2.43 2.23 4.00
N ILE A 69 3.45 1.80 3.26
CA ILE A 69 4.83 2.20 3.45
C ILE A 69 5.26 3.00 2.22
N LEU A 70 6.04 4.05 2.40
CA LEU A 70 6.70 4.77 1.32
C LEU A 70 8.13 5.11 1.74
N THR A 71 8.97 5.44 0.78
CA THR A 71 10.18 6.21 1.03
C THR A 71 9.82 7.53 1.72
N VAL A 72 10.69 7.99 2.61
CA VAL A 72 10.48 9.24 3.38
C VAL A 72 10.24 10.44 2.46
N GLN A 73 10.93 10.48 1.32
CA GLN A 73 10.81 11.53 0.30
C GLN A 73 9.42 11.52 -0.35
N ALA A 74 8.94 10.35 -0.78
CA ALA A 74 7.61 10.22 -1.37
C ALA A 74 6.51 10.52 -0.34
N ALA A 75 6.66 10.07 0.91
CA ALA A 75 5.71 10.39 1.97
C ALA A 75 5.65 11.89 2.27
N ARG A 76 6.80 12.59 2.28
CA ARG A 76 6.84 14.05 2.43
C ARG A 76 6.15 14.78 1.28
N ALA A 77 6.38 14.35 0.04
CA ALA A 77 5.70 14.92 -1.12
C ALA A 77 4.17 14.69 -1.03
N LEU A 78 3.76 13.48 -0.65
CA LEU A 78 2.36 13.12 -0.45
C LEU A 78 1.69 13.92 0.67
N ALA A 79 2.43 14.27 1.73
CA ALA A 79 1.96 15.17 2.77
C ALA A 79 1.64 16.58 2.22
N GLY A 80 2.43 17.06 1.25
CA GLY A 80 2.12 18.30 0.54
C GLY A 80 0.82 18.21 -0.25
N VAL A 81 0.60 17.10 -0.97
CA VAL A 81 -0.65 16.84 -1.70
C VAL A 81 -1.85 16.84 -0.76
N GLN A 82 -1.77 16.12 0.37
CA GLN A 82 -2.81 16.08 1.40
C GLN A 82 -3.15 17.49 1.92
N GLN A 83 -2.13 18.30 2.22
CA GLN A 83 -2.31 19.68 2.68
C GLN A 83 -2.96 20.57 1.61
N ALA A 84 -2.59 20.41 0.35
CA ALA A 84 -3.15 21.17 -0.76
C ALA A 84 -4.65 20.85 -0.94
N LEU A 85 -5.03 19.58 -0.90
CA LEU A 85 -6.43 19.13 -0.99
C LEU A 85 -7.28 19.56 0.21
N ALA A 86 -6.70 19.52 1.42
CA ALA A 86 -7.43 19.86 2.65
C ALA A 86 -8.01 21.29 2.63
N ARG A 87 -7.37 22.22 1.91
CA ARG A 87 -7.87 23.60 1.71
C ARG A 87 -9.21 23.67 0.99
N PHE A 88 -9.60 22.60 0.30
CA PHE A 88 -10.86 22.47 -0.44
C PHE A 88 -11.82 21.47 0.21
N GLY A 89 -11.55 21.02 1.44
CA GLY A 89 -12.35 19.98 2.10
C GLY A 89 -12.17 18.58 1.49
N LEU A 90 -11.05 18.36 0.78
CA LEU A 90 -10.70 17.09 0.14
C LEU A 90 -9.49 16.46 0.84
N GLY A 91 -9.35 15.14 0.72
CA GLY A 91 -8.23 14.38 1.28
C GLY A 91 -7.85 13.20 0.40
N LEU A 92 -6.81 12.47 0.77
CA LEU A 92 -6.34 11.29 0.05
C LEU A 92 -6.86 10.00 0.69
N LYS A 93 -7.15 9.01 -0.15
CA LYS A 93 -7.28 7.60 0.24
C LYS A 93 -6.28 6.78 -0.54
N VAL A 94 -5.39 6.07 0.15
CA VAL A 94 -4.31 5.29 -0.46
C VAL A 94 -4.66 3.81 -0.47
N PHE A 95 -4.52 3.19 -1.65
CA PHE A 95 -4.77 1.76 -1.88
C PHE A 95 -3.50 0.93 -1.77
N ASP A 96 -2.39 1.45 -2.28
CA ASP A 96 -1.08 0.79 -2.21
C ASP A 96 0.07 1.81 -2.21
N GLY A 97 1.23 1.38 -1.72
CA GLY A 97 2.48 2.15 -1.69
C GLY A 97 3.65 1.24 -2.06
N TYR A 98 4.61 1.08 -1.16
CA TYR A 98 5.63 0.04 -1.30
C TYR A 98 5.00 -1.35 -1.42
N ARG A 99 5.35 -2.06 -2.49
CA ARG A 99 4.91 -3.41 -2.81
C ARG A 99 6.11 -4.37 -2.81
N PRO A 100 6.18 -5.36 -1.92
CA PRO A 100 7.27 -6.31 -1.90
C PRO A 100 7.40 -7.07 -3.23
N GLN A 101 8.63 -7.42 -3.65
CA GLN A 101 8.82 -8.21 -4.88
C GLN A 101 8.02 -9.53 -4.86
N ARG A 102 7.88 -10.20 -3.71
CA ARG A 102 7.05 -11.42 -3.60
C ARG A 102 5.58 -11.19 -3.94
N ALA A 103 5.06 -9.98 -3.74
CA ALA A 103 3.70 -9.61 -4.16
C ALA A 103 3.61 -9.52 -5.69
N VAL A 104 4.63 -8.92 -6.32
CA VAL A 104 4.77 -8.89 -7.78
C VAL A 104 4.88 -10.31 -8.33
N ASP A 105 5.66 -11.18 -7.69
CA ASP A 105 5.79 -12.58 -8.08
C ASP A 105 4.46 -13.34 -7.92
N HIS A 106 3.64 -12.99 -6.92
CA HIS A 106 2.29 -13.51 -6.77
C HIS A 106 1.40 -13.08 -7.95
N PHE A 107 1.43 -11.81 -8.34
CA PHE A 107 0.72 -11.33 -9.53
C PHE A 107 1.15 -12.07 -10.80
N VAL A 108 2.44 -12.34 -10.95
CA VAL A 108 2.96 -13.13 -12.08
C VAL A 108 2.44 -14.57 -12.06
N ARG A 109 2.45 -15.25 -10.90
CA ARG A 109 1.89 -16.60 -10.75
C ARG A 109 0.40 -16.62 -11.07
N TRP A 110 -0.36 -15.68 -10.53
CA TRP A 110 -1.79 -15.54 -10.80
C TRP A 110 -2.06 -15.26 -12.28
N ALA A 111 -1.30 -14.38 -12.92
CA ALA A 111 -1.49 -14.05 -14.34
C ALA A 111 -1.19 -15.23 -15.27
N ALA A 112 -0.29 -16.13 -14.87
CA ALA A 112 0.04 -17.35 -15.60
C ALA A 112 -1.03 -18.45 -15.47
N ASP A 113 -1.81 -18.45 -14.38
CA ASP A 113 -2.97 -19.32 -14.21
C ASP A 113 -4.17 -18.75 -14.99
N LEU A 114 -4.37 -19.18 -16.24
CA LEU A 114 -5.43 -18.65 -17.09
C LEU A 114 -6.85 -19.07 -16.66
N ASP A 115 -6.97 -20.09 -15.80
CA ASP A 115 -8.26 -20.59 -15.34
C ASP A 115 -8.80 -19.76 -14.17
N ASP A 116 -7.91 -19.13 -13.40
CA ASP A 116 -8.30 -18.24 -12.29
C ASP A 116 -8.85 -16.89 -12.78
N THR A 117 -10.13 -16.88 -13.14
CA THR A 117 -10.85 -15.72 -13.65
C THR A 117 -11.88 -15.16 -12.67
N ARG A 118 -11.75 -15.50 -11.37
CA ARG A 118 -12.78 -15.23 -10.35
C ARG A 118 -13.15 -13.74 -10.23
N MET A 119 -12.18 -12.85 -10.44
CA MET A 119 -12.35 -11.40 -10.34
C MET A 119 -12.54 -10.70 -11.71
N LYS A 120 -12.59 -11.46 -12.81
CA LYS A 120 -12.60 -10.93 -14.18
C LYS A 120 -13.72 -9.92 -14.40
N ALA A 121 -14.94 -10.24 -13.98
CA ALA A 121 -16.11 -9.41 -14.24
C ALA A 121 -15.98 -8.00 -13.67
N GLU A 122 -15.22 -7.82 -12.59
CA GLU A 122 -15.02 -6.52 -11.94
C GLU A 122 -13.77 -5.81 -12.43
N PHE A 123 -12.64 -6.51 -12.49
CA PHE A 123 -11.34 -5.87 -12.68
C PHE A 123 -10.84 -5.88 -14.12
N TYR A 124 -11.27 -6.82 -14.96
CA TYR A 124 -10.76 -6.93 -16.34
C TYR A 124 -11.78 -7.58 -17.28
N PRO A 125 -13.03 -7.08 -17.32
CA PRO A 125 -14.14 -7.76 -18.01
C PRO A 125 -13.89 -7.95 -19.51
N ASP A 126 -13.25 -6.96 -20.13
CA ASP A 126 -13.04 -6.87 -21.57
C ASP A 126 -11.62 -7.30 -22.01
N VAL A 127 -10.76 -7.69 -21.05
CA VAL A 127 -9.38 -8.08 -21.32
C VAL A 127 -9.26 -9.60 -21.21
N ASP A 128 -8.62 -10.20 -22.21
CA ASP A 128 -8.20 -11.60 -22.14
C ASP A 128 -7.01 -11.72 -21.18
N LYS A 129 -7.11 -12.58 -20.18
CA LYS A 129 -6.10 -12.74 -19.13
C LYS A 129 -4.72 -13.07 -19.72
N ALA A 130 -4.67 -13.80 -20.83
CA ALA A 130 -3.43 -14.13 -21.54
C ALA A 130 -2.69 -12.87 -22.07
N ASN A 131 -3.39 -11.74 -22.20
CA ASN A 131 -2.83 -10.50 -22.72
C ASN A 131 -2.33 -9.54 -21.62
N LEU A 132 -2.56 -9.81 -20.33
CA LEU A 132 -2.25 -8.85 -19.26
C LEU A 132 -0.78 -8.39 -19.22
N PHE A 133 0.16 -9.28 -19.55
CA PHE A 133 1.58 -8.91 -19.69
C PHE A 133 1.85 -8.07 -20.94
N ARG A 134 1.26 -8.46 -22.08
CA ARG A 134 1.43 -7.77 -23.36
C ARG A 134 0.89 -6.34 -23.28
N ASP A 135 -0.25 -6.19 -22.62
CA ASP A 135 -0.99 -4.94 -22.52
C ASP A 135 -0.47 -4.05 -21.35
N GLY A 136 0.54 -4.53 -20.60
CA GLY A 136 1.26 -3.73 -19.61
C GLY A 136 0.63 -3.68 -18.22
N TYR A 137 -0.48 -4.37 -17.98
CA TYR A 137 -1.18 -4.39 -16.69
C TYR A 137 -0.46 -5.22 -15.62
N ILE A 138 0.35 -6.19 -16.02
CA ILE A 138 1.19 -6.99 -15.12
C ILE A 138 2.64 -6.90 -15.58
N ALA A 139 3.53 -6.60 -14.64
CA ALA A 139 4.97 -6.54 -14.86
C ALA A 139 5.71 -7.43 -13.87
N ALA A 140 6.78 -8.09 -14.31
CA ALA A 140 7.66 -8.88 -13.42
C ALA A 140 8.49 -8.00 -12.45
N LYS A 141 8.55 -6.69 -12.72
CA LYS A 141 9.16 -5.68 -11.86
C LYS A 141 8.25 -4.47 -11.78
N SER A 142 7.93 -4.04 -10.57
CA SER A 142 7.04 -2.91 -10.33
C SER A 142 7.79 -1.70 -9.78
N GLY A 143 7.37 -0.49 -10.19
CA GLY A 143 7.82 0.76 -9.58
C GLY A 143 7.59 0.79 -8.07
N HIS A 144 6.49 0.18 -7.61
CA HIS A 144 6.13 0.06 -6.19
C HIS A 144 7.19 -0.63 -5.35
N SER A 145 7.91 -1.61 -5.91
CA SER A 145 8.97 -2.31 -5.17
C SER A 145 10.19 -1.44 -4.93
N ARG A 146 10.26 -0.24 -5.50
CA ARG A 146 11.29 0.78 -5.22
C ARG A 146 10.87 1.74 -4.10
N GLY A 147 9.59 1.72 -3.71
CA GLY A 147 9.08 2.41 -2.52
C GLY A 147 8.61 3.85 -2.72
N SER A 148 8.67 4.40 -3.92
CA SER A 148 8.28 5.79 -4.21
C SER A 148 7.07 5.90 -5.14
N THR A 149 6.38 4.79 -5.35
CA THR A 149 5.13 4.73 -6.12
C THR A 149 3.95 4.54 -5.18
N VAL A 150 2.83 5.18 -5.49
CA VAL A 150 1.61 5.18 -4.69
C VAL A 150 0.39 5.09 -5.60
N ASP A 151 -0.58 4.27 -5.18
CA ASP A 151 -1.89 4.14 -5.83
C ASP A 151 -2.96 4.75 -4.91
N LEU A 152 -3.71 5.73 -5.40
CA LEU A 152 -4.62 6.50 -4.54
C LEU A 152 -5.77 7.18 -5.26
N THR A 153 -6.73 7.65 -4.49
CA THR A 153 -7.83 8.53 -4.94
C THR A 153 -8.01 9.73 -4.01
N ILE A 154 -8.90 10.64 -4.41
CA ILE A 154 -9.36 11.77 -3.59
C ILE A 154 -10.66 11.38 -2.90
N ILE A 155 -10.82 11.80 -1.65
CA ILE A 155 -12.06 11.70 -0.87
C ILE A 155 -12.54 13.08 -0.43
N GLY A 156 -13.85 13.21 -0.16
CA GLY A 156 -14.36 14.33 0.64
C GLY A 156 -14.03 14.14 2.12
N LEU A 157 -13.42 15.12 2.79
CA LEU A 157 -13.05 14.98 4.21
C LEU A 157 -14.25 14.84 5.14
N THR A 158 -15.38 15.47 4.79
CA THR A 158 -16.61 15.39 5.59
C THR A 158 -17.34 14.06 5.39
N THR A 159 -17.32 13.51 4.18
CA THR A 159 -18.09 12.30 3.83
C THR A 159 -17.26 11.02 3.94
N GLY A 160 -15.94 11.10 3.76
CA GLY A 160 -15.05 9.93 3.60
C GLY A 160 -15.22 9.20 2.26
N GLU A 161 -16.11 9.69 1.40
CA GLU A 161 -16.44 9.09 0.11
C GLU A 161 -15.42 9.48 -0.95
N ALA A 162 -15.04 8.51 -1.77
CA ALA A 162 -14.14 8.76 -2.90
C ALA A 162 -14.86 9.55 -3.99
N LEU A 163 -14.13 10.45 -4.64
CA LEU A 163 -14.59 11.04 -5.89
C LEU A 163 -14.76 9.93 -6.92
N ASP A 164 -15.81 10.06 -7.75
CA ASP A 164 -16.04 9.13 -8.84
C ASP A 164 -14.92 9.25 -9.89
N MET A 165 -14.15 8.19 -10.03
CA MET A 165 -13.07 8.08 -11.00
C MET A 165 -13.45 7.21 -12.20
N GLY A 166 -14.72 6.79 -12.32
CA GLY A 166 -15.28 6.06 -13.47
C GLY A 166 -14.95 4.57 -13.54
N THR A 167 -13.88 4.12 -12.90
CA THR A 167 -13.53 2.70 -12.74
C THR A 167 -13.07 2.46 -11.30
N PRO A 168 -13.15 1.21 -10.80
CA PRO A 168 -12.43 0.86 -9.58
C PRO A 168 -10.91 1.00 -9.77
N PHE A 169 -10.18 1.07 -8.65
CA PHE A 169 -8.75 0.76 -8.59
C PHE A 169 -8.49 -0.64 -9.15
N ASP A 170 -7.32 -0.86 -9.76
CA ASP A 170 -6.93 -2.11 -10.44
C ASP A 170 -7.81 -2.51 -11.64
N PHE A 171 -8.62 -1.60 -12.19
CA PHE A 171 -9.36 -1.88 -13.42
C PHE A 171 -8.42 -1.96 -14.63
N PHE A 172 -8.22 -3.14 -15.20
CA PHE A 172 -7.43 -3.34 -16.42
C PHE A 172 -8.30 -3.11 -17.65
N GLY A 173 -8.16 -1.93 -18.25
CA GLY A 173 -8.73 -1.63 -19.56
C GLY A 173 -8.57 -0.16 -19.92
N PRO A 174 -8.78 0.25 -21.19
CA PRO A 174 -8.66 1.65 -21.62
C PRO A 174 -9.58 2.64 -20.86
N ALA A 175 -10.59 2.15 -20.13
CA ALA A 175 -11.41 2.96 -19.25
C ALA A 175 -10.64 3.51 -18.03
N SER A 176 -9.58 2.82 -17.56
CA SER A 176 -8.76 3.28 -16.43
C SER A 176 -7.75 4.37 -16.83
N TRP A 177 -7.52 4.58 -18.12
CA TRP A 177 -6.50 5.51 -18.59
C TRP A 177 -6.84 6.94 -18.16
N PRO A 178 -5.93 7.68 -17.51
CA PRO A 178 -6.01 9.11 -17.18
C PRO A 178 -6.83 9.98 -18.14
N ASP A 179 -6.59 9.85 -19.44
CA ASP A 179 -7.09 10.71 -20.52
C ASP A 179 -8.21 10.06 -21.35
N SER A 180 -8.73 8.89 -20.90
CA SER A 180 -9.75 8.13 -21.61
C SER A 180 -10.95 9.00 -22.01
N PRO A 181 -11.20 9.22 -23.32
CA PRO A 181 -12.27 10.09 -23.78
C PRO A 181 -13.66 9.49 -23.55
N ALA A 182 -13.73 8.18 -23.31
CA ALA A 182 -14.95 7.44 -23.01
C ALA A 182 -15.54 7.78 -21.64
N MET A 183 -14.75 8.37 -20.73
CA MET A 183 -15.22 8.70 -19.38
C MET A 183 -16.09 9.96 -19.36
N PRO A 184 -17.13 10.04 -18.51
CA PRO A 184 -17.94 11.24 -18.33
C PRO A 184 -17.10 12.49 -17.99
N ALA A 185 -17.61 13.67 -18.34
CA ALA A 185 -16.89 14.92 -18.11
C ALA A 185 -16.47 15.14 -16.64
N GLN A 186 -17.35 14.80 -15.69
CA GLN A 186 -17.04 14.91 -14.25
C GLN A 186 -15.92 13.95 -13.82
N VAL A 187 -15.92 12.71 -14.32
CA VAL A 187 -14.84 11.74 -14.05
C VAL A 187 -13.51 12.26 -14.58
N ARG A 188 -13.48 12.77 -15.81
CA ARG A 188 -12.26 13.36 -16.40
C ARG A 188 -11.77 14.56 -15.58
N ALA A 189 -12.68 15.39 -15.08
CA ALA A 189 -12.32 16.51 -14.20
C ALA A 189 -11.73 16.04 -12.86
N ASN A 190 -12.29 14.98 -12.25
CA ASN A 190 -11.77 14.40 -11.02
C ASN A 190 -10.36 13.80 -11.22
N ARG A 191 -10.16 13.05 -12.32
CA ARG A 191 -8.84 12.51 -12.70
C ARG A 191 -7.82 13.63 -12.98
N ALA A 192 -8.23 14.69 -13.66
CA ALA A 192 -7.37 15.85 -13.93
C ALA A 192 -7.00 16.60 -12.65
N LEU A 193 -7.92 16.73 -11.68
CA LEU A 193 -7.64 17.30 -10.36
C LEU A 193 -6.58 16.47 -9.63
N LEU A 194 -6.76 15.14 -9.57
CA LEU A 194 -5.81 14.22 -8.94
C LEU A 194 -4.43 14.34 -9.60
N GLN A 195 -4.36 14.23 -10.93
CA GLN A 195 -3.09 14.35 -11.65
C GLN A 195 -2.44 15.72 -11.43
N GLY A 196 -3.19 16.81 -11.54
CA GLY A 196 -2.65 18.16 -11.38
C GLY A 196 -2.04 18.38 -10.00
N VAL A 197 -2.70 17.92 -8.93
CA VAL A 197 -2.16 18.07 -7.58
C VAL A 197 -0.95 17.17 -7.35
N MET A 198 -0.97 15.92 -7.84
CA MET A 198 0.15 15.00 -7.72
C MET A 198 1.39 15.52 -8.47
N VAL A 199 1.23 15.95 -9.72
CA VAL A 199 2.31 16.53 -10.53
C VAL A 199 2.90 17.78 -9.89
N SER A 200 2.07 18.66 -9.34
CA SER A 200 2.57 19.86 -8.64
C SER A 200 3.43 19.57 -7.40
N HIS A 201 3.43 18.31 -6.92
CA HIS A 201 4.24 17.84 -5.80
C HIS A 201 5.32 16.83 -6.21
N GLY A 202 5.69 16.79 -7.50
CA GLY A 202 6.84 16.02 -8.00
C GLY A 202 6.53 14.54 -8.28
N PHE A 203 5.26 14.19 -8.44
CA PHE A 203 4.87 12.85 -8.89
C PHE A 203 4.59 12.82 -10.39
N ARG A 204 5.00 11.73 -11.03
CA ARG A 204 4.71 11.43 -12.44
C ARG A 204 3.59 10.38 -12.54
N PRO A 205 2.52 10.63 -13.33
CA PRO A 205 1.45 9.67 -13.55
C PRO A 205 1.89 8.52 -14.48
N LEU A 206 1.12 7.43 -14.47
CA LEU A 206 1.18 6.37 -15.48
C LEU A 206 0.07 6.56 -16.53
N PRO A 207 0.36 6.53 -17.85
CA PRO A 207 -0.64 6.76 -18.90
C PRO A 207 -1.80 5.76 -18.93
N GLU A 208 -1.64 4.59 -18.33
CA GLU A 208 -2.63 3.51 -18.34
C GLU A 208 -3.48 3.43 -17.05
N GLU A 209 -3.13 4.16 -15.99
CA GLU A 209 -3.76 4.01 -14.66
C GLU A 209 -3.99 5.36 -13.98
N TRP A 210 -5.26 5.73 -13.76
CA TRP A 210 -5.60 7.05 -13.19
C TRP A 210 -5.16 7.24 -11.74
N TRP A 211 -4.93 6.15 -11.01
CA TRP A 211 -4.58 6.12 -9.59
C TRP A 211 -3.07 6.11 -9.33
N HIS A 212 -2.25 5.82 -10.33
CA HIS A 212 -0.84 5.45 -10.17
C HIS A 212 0.12 6.63 -10.34
N PHE A 213 0.97 6.84 -9.34
CA PHE A 213 1.91 7.95 -9.31
C PHE A 213 3.26 7.54 -8.73
N THR A 214 4.35 7.86 -9.44
CA THR A 214 5.73 7.63 -8.97
C THR A 214 6.44 8.95 -8.74
N LEU A 215 7.10 9.15 -7.59
CA LEU A 215 7.93 10.32 -7.35
C LEU A 215 9.05 10.42 -8.40
N GLU A 216 9.26 11.58 -9.01
CA GLU A 216 10.27 11.77 -10.06
C GLU A 216 11.70 11.56 -9.53
N ASP A 217 12.05 12.23 -8.44
CA ASP A 217 13.37 12.14 -7.79
C ASP A 217 13.37 11.06 -6.69
N GLU A 218 12.99 9.83 -7.06
CA GLU A 218 12.98 8.71 -6.11
C GLU A 218 14.41 8.35 -5.63
N PRO A 219 14.58 7.99 -4.33
CA PRO A 219 15.90 7.68 -3.76
C PRO A 219 16.46 6.32 -4.21
N PHE A 220 15.61 5.41 -4.71
CA PHE A 220 16.00 4.02 -4.99
C PHE A 220 15.60 3.53 -6.40
N PRO A 221 15.91 4.26 -7.48
CA PRO A 221 15.38 3.98 -8.82
C PRO A 221 15.78 2.61 -9.39
N GLY A 222 16.89 2.02 -8.91
CA GLY A 222 17.40 0.72 -9.34
C GLY A 222 17.24 -0.42 -8.33
N THR A 223 16.58 -0.19 -7.18
CA THR A 223 16.50 -1.18 -6.09
C THR A 223 15.07 -1.65 -5.88
N TYR A 224 14.84 -2.94 -6.08
CA TYR A 224 13.55 -3.60 -5.88
C TYR A 224 13.61 -4.37 -4.56
N PHE A 225 12.89 -3.89 -3.56
CA PHE A 225 12.89 -4.44 -2.21
C PHE A 225 11.87 -5.58 -2.06
N ASP A 226 12.10 -6.44 -1.07
CA ASP A 226 11.23 -7.59 -0.75
C ASP A 226 10.99 -7.79 0.75
N PHE A 227 11.13 -6.74 1.57
CA PHE A 227 10.67 -6.82 2.96
C PHE A 227 9.13 -6.80 3.01
N PRO A 228 8.48 -7.52 3.93
CA PRO A 228 7.02 -7.53 4.03
C PRO A 228 6.45 -6.22 4.58
N VAL A 229 5.20 -5.92 4.25
CA VAL A 229 4.40 -4.85 4.84
C VAL A 229 3.80 -5.35 6.15
N ARG A 230 4.19 -4.76 7.29
CA ARG A 230 3.85 -5.21 8.66
C ARG A 230 3.34 -4.05 9.52
#